data_AF-A0A6J4U7S5-F1
#
_entry.id   AF-A0A6J4U7S5-F1
#
_cell.length_a   1.000
_cell.length_b   1.000
_cell.length_c   1.000
_cell.angle_alpha   90.00
_cell.angle_beta   90.00
_cell.angle_gamma   90.00
#
_symmetry.space_group_name_H-M   'P 1'
#
loop_
_entity.id
_entity.type
_entity.pdbx_description
1 polymer ?
#
loop_
_entity_poly.entity_id
_entity_poly.type
_entity_poly.pdbx_seq_one_letter_code
_entity_poly.pdbx_strand_id
1 'polypeptide(L)'
;MNGCPLNPDAAKERVGAVRQGDRSLVPNPGNHRRSRDRERGFAVGGVRHRPLGARWGRRSRPASRRPGLTEPPPWRTVCGALPGTPPPFGVLWPSTRSTSIMSIGCCDPAAWRRRVSRRRLMVGGAGIAALVLNAPPRLRLGAAQEGTPVASPVPAGRVPIRVLEPVVNESFVNPLAEVFGNVEIGRRSYIAGNTILYAAEGRRLSIGDESNVEDNCYLLAEERDVDLQNLVSVGHQAIIENAVIGEFTYFGYRARVRNAVVENGAMVMHGATVEGVTIPPDAVVPLGAQITTQAQADALPTLTETDTEFKRGVLDVHVELVAGYTALFNERGRSALEGVSPNPVTTWNPAPTDPALDEDVVLAELVRVVGDVRIGAESTVGQRTSIRADDGTPIVIGRRARIESRVTFHGIRGSRVDVGENAHVGDGNVIHGPVVIGDNFDSEDDVVVYRATVEDNVRIRAGAIVAGDFTLREGTIVPEQAVVRTQEEANALPRR
;
A
#
# COMPACT_ATOMS: atom_id res chain seq x y z
N MET A 1 23.21 -38.56 -25.20
CA MET A 1 24.19 -37.97 -26.15
C MET A 1 23.64 -36.59 -26.50
N ASN A 2 23.89 -35.59 -25.66
CA ASN A 2 25.08 -34.71 -25.68
C ASN A 2 24.94 -33.76 -26.88
N GLY A 3 24.55 -32.50 -26.72
CA GLY A 3 25.31 -31.42 -26.05
C GLY A 3 25.75 -30.43 -27.16
N CYS A 4 26.00 -29.14 -26.96
CA CYS A 4 26.29 -28.34 -25.76
C CYS A 4 25.89 -26.84 -26.05
N PRO A 5 26.22 -25.81 -25.24
CA PRO A 5 25.24 -24.79 -24.88
C PRO A 5 25.54 -23.36 -25.38
N LEU A 6 24.63 -22.43 -25.09
CA LEU A 6 24.90 -20.99 -25.12
C LEU A 6 25.48 -20.54 -23.77
N ASN A 7 26.61 -19.83 -23.82
CA ASN A 7 27.21 -19.16 -22.65
C ASN A 7 27.13 -17.64 -22.87
N PRO A 8 26.59 -16.84 -21.93
CA PRO A 8 26.49 -15.39 -22.08
C PRO A 8 27.78 -14.68 -21.63
N ASP A 9 28.39 -13.88 -22.51
CA ASP A 9 29.25 -12.71 -22.18
C ASP A 9 29.97 -12.17 -23.43
N ALA A 10 29.38 -11.18 -24.14
CA ALA A 10 30.10 -10.40 -25.17
C ALA A 10 29.33 -9.16 -25.67
N ALA A 11 29.17 -8.12 -24.83
CA ALA A 11 28.64 -6.82 -25.29
C ALA A 11 29.24 -5.60 -24.56
N LYS A 12 30.58 -5.52 -24.52
CA LYS A 12 31.29 -4.25 -24.29
C LYS A 12 31.94 -3.76 -25.58
N GLU A 13 31.77 -2.47 -25.83
CA GLU A 13 32.62 -1.57 -26.63
C GLU A 13 33.14 -2.07 -28.01
N ARG A 14 32.64 -1.45 -29.09
CA ARG A 14 33.51 -1.11 -30.24
C ARG A 14 33.23 0.30 -30.77
N VAL A 15 34.06 1.24 -30.33
CA VAL A 15 34.37 2.46 -31.10
C VAL A 15 35.14 2.03 -32.35
N GLY A 16 34.71 2.49 -33.53
CA GLY A 16 35.35 2.20 -34.82
C GLY A 16 35.67 3.49 -35.58
N ALA A 17 36.95 3.86 -35.66
CA ALA A 17 37.41 5.03 -36.38
C ALA A 17 37.78 4.72 -37.85
N VAL A 18 37.52 5.66 -38.77
CA VAL A 18 38.08 5.69 -40.13
C VAL A 18 38.64 7.09 -40.43
N ARG A 19 39.65 7.16 -41.32
CA ARG A 19 40.68 8.22 -41.35
C ARG A 19 40.48 9.36 -42.37
N GLN A 20 40.91 10.54 -41.93
CA GLN A 20 41.65 11.63 -42.61
C GLN A 20 41.80 11.72 -44.16
N GLY A 21 41.63 12.96 -44.64
CA GLY A 21 42.14 13.57 -45.88
C GLY A 21 41.19 14.71 -46.32
N ASP A 22 41.58 15.97 -46.55
CA ASP A 22 42.90 16.60 -46.71
C ASP A 22 42.90 18.06 -46.15
N ARG A 23 44.04 18.79 -46.26
CA ARG A 23 44.40 19.99 -45.47
C ARG A 23 44.06 21.36 -46.08
N SER A 24 44.13 22.34 -45.15
CA SER A 24 44.43 23.79 -45.28
C SER A 24 43.21 24.73 -45.33
N LEU A 25 43.28 26.00 -44.88
CA LEU A 25 44.41 26.84 -44.39
C LEU A 25 44.20 27.41 -42.95
N VAL A 26 45.18 28.19 -42.49
CA VAL A 26 45.36 28.95 -41.23
C VAL A 26 45.93 30.34 -41.66
N PRO A 27 45.81 31.52 -40.96
CA PRO A 27 45.70 31.75 -39.50
C PRO A 27 44.67 32.79 -38.98
N ASN A 28 44.49 32.77 -37.65
CA ASN A 28 44.08 33.89 -36.79
C ASN A 28 45.34 34.63 -36.27
N PRO A 29 45.31 35.96 -36.06
CA PRO A 29 45.65 36.41 -34.69
C PRO A 29 44.99 37.73 -34.21
N GLY A 30 44.97 37.91 -32.88
CA GLY A 30 45.58 39.13 -32.32
C GLY A 30 44.69 40.24 -31.74
N ASN A 31 44.03 39.94 -30.62
CA ASN A 31 43.71 40.85 -29.50
C ASN A 31 44.55 42.15 -29.39
N HIS A 32 43.93 43.35 -29.28
CA HIS A 32 44.45 44.44 -28.42
C HIS A 32 43.57 45.71 -28.22
N ARG A 33 43.64 46.22 -26.97
CA ARG A 33 43.61 47.63 -26.47
C ARG A 33 42.29 48.34 -26.08
N ARG A 34 42.45 49.18 -25.04
CA ARG A 34 41.48 50.03 -24.34
C ARG A 34 41.73 51.51 -24.65
N SER A 35 40.69 52.35 -24.61
CA SER A 35 40.65 53.75 -24.11
C SER A 35 39.26 54.35 -24.44
N ARG A 36 38.40 54.75 -23.50
CA ARG A 36 38.41 55.91 -22.56
C ARG A 36 37.83 57.23 -23.13
N ASP A 37 36.80 57.69 -22.41
CA ASP A 37 36.42 59.08 -22.07
C ASP A 37 35.83 60.06 -23.10
N ARG A 38 34.53 60.38 -22.91
CA ARG A 38 33.94 61.71 -22.59
C ARG A 38 32.39 61.62 -22.64
N GLU A 39 31.65 61.73 -21.54
CA GLU A 39 31.35 62.89 -20.66
C GLU A 39 30.38 63.95 -21.21
N ARG A 40 29.20 64.02 -20.55
CA ARG A 40 28.24 65.13 -20.24
C ARG A 40 26.91 64.42 -19.87
N GLY A 41 26.23 64.58 -18.73
CA GLY A 41 26.06 65.71 -17.79
C GLY A 41 24.86 66.57 -18.25
N PHE A 42 23.78 66.85 -17.50
CA PHE A 42 23.40 66.81 -16.06
C PHE A 42 21.88 66.45 -15.95
N ALA A 43 21.37 65.75 -14.91
CA ALA A 43 20.64 66.24 -13.70
C ALA A 43 19.30 67.00 -13.97
N VAL A 44 18.26 67.06 -13.11
CA VAL A 44 18.10 66.97 -11.64
C VAL A 44 16.68 66.45 -11.29
N GLY A 45 16.49 65.79 -10.13
CA GLY A 45 15.15 65.70 -9.49
C GLY A 45 15.02 64.60 -8.43
N GLY A 46 15.04 64.94 -7.14
CA GLY A 46 14.82 63.96 -6.06
C GLY A 46 14.43 64.60 -4.73
N VAL A 47 13.82 63.80 -3.83
CA VAL A 47 13.51 64.15 -2.43
C VAL A 47 13.80 62.92 -1.54
N ARG A 48 14.23 63.14 -0.28
CA ARG A 48 14.83 62.12 0.61
C ARG A 48 13.96 61.75 1.83
N HIS A 49 14.20 60.53 2.32
CA HIS A 49 14.14 59.97 3.68
C HIS A 49 13.62 60.80 4.89
N ARG A 50 12.95 60.08 5.80
CA ARG A 50 13.21 60.10 7.26
C ARG A 50 12.98 58.73 7.93
N PRO A 51 13.89 58.27 8.81
CA PRO A 51 13.56 57.31 9.87
C PRO A 51 14.06 57.75 11.27
N LEU A 52 13.17 57.77 12.28
CA LEU A 52 13.42 57.91 13.73
C LEU A 52 12.19 57.33 14.47
N GLY A 53 12.24 56.73 15.66
CA GLY A 53 13.33 56.43 16.60
C GLY A 53 12.78 55.70 17.84
N ALA A 54 13.64 55.08 18.66
CA ALA A 54 13.24 54.19 19.76
C ALA A 54 12.87 54.91 21.09
N ARG A 55 12.12 54.22 21.99
CA ARG A 55 12.17 54.48 23.45
C ARG A 55 11.79 53.26 24.32
N TRP A 56 12.21 53.33 25.58
CA TRP A 56 12.41 52.25 26.57
C TRP A 56 11.25 52.05 27.59
N GLY A 57 11.19 50.86 28.23
CA GLY A 57 10.55 50.64 29.55
C GLY A 57 10.24 49.16 29.88
N ARG A 58 11.20 48.32 30.30
CA ARG A 58 11.64 47.98 31.69
C ARG A 58 10.69 47.15 32.60
N ARG A 59 11.15 45.92 32.90
CA ARG A 59 10.97 45.08 34.12
C ARG A 59 9.57 44.44 34.31
N SER A 60 9.43 43.23 34.88
CA SER A 60 10.25 42.58 35.93
C SER A 60 10.38 41.05 35.80
N ARG A 61 11.53 40.51 36.25
CA ARG A 61 11.65 39.14 36.82
C ARG A 61 11.61 39.25 38.36
N PRO A 62 11.41 38.13 39.07
CA PRO A 62 12.48 37.69 39.96
C PRO A 62 12.99 36.29 39.61
N ALA A 63 14.14 35.93 40.16
CA ALA A 63 14.77 34.63 40.01
C ALA A 63 15.23 34.13 41.38
N SER A 64 15.28 32.81 41.56
CA SER A 64 16.09 32.18 42.62
C SER A 64 16.71 30.89 42.07
N ARG A 65 18.04 30.86 42.04
CA ARG A 65 18.86 29.69 41.68
C ARG A 65 18.96 28.72 42.87
N ARG A 66 19.24 27.43 42.60
CA ARG A 66 20.53 26.80 42.96
C ARG A 66 20.71 25.43 42.25
N PRO A 67 21.95 24.93 42.11
CA PRO A 67 22.28 23.80 41.22
C PRO A 67 22.57 22.48 41.98
N GLY A 68 22.59 21.37 41.23
CA GLY A 68 23.14 20.09 41.68
C GLY A 68 23.40 19.16 40.48
N LEU A 69 24.66 18.79 40.27
CA LEU A 69 25.09 17.70 39.36
C LEU A 69 25.07 16.38 40.14
N THR A 70 24.59 15.29 39.51
CA THR A 70 25.12 13.92 39.71
C THR A 70 24.58 12.97 38.61
N GLU A 71 25.34 11.92 38.33
CA GLU A 71 25.23 10.97 37.21
C GLU A 71 24.12 9.91 37.38
N PRO A 72 23.71 9.20 36.29
CA PRO A 72 22.75 8.09 36.37
C PRO A 72 23.39 6.77 36.87
N PRO A 73 22.63 5.88 37.51
CA PRO A 73 23.13 4.60 38.02
C PRO A 73 23.25 3.53 36.91
N PRO A 74 24.18 2.56 37.05
CA PRO A 74 24.43 1.55 36.03
C PRO A 74 23.52 0.32 36.09
N TRP A 75 23.35 -0.27 34.92
CA TRP A 75 22.96 -1.65 34.66
C TRP A 75 23.64 -2.67 35.60
N ARG A 76 22.87 -3.68 36.04
CA ARG A 76 23.42 -4.91 36.62
C ARG A 76 22.65 -6.14 36.13
N THR A 77 23.25 -6.83 35.17
CA THR A 77 22.95 -8.22 34.83
C THR A 77 23.47 -9.13 35.94
N VAL A 78 22.62 -10.01 36.48
CA VAL A 78 23.07 -11.18 37.25
C VAL A 78 22.21 -12.38 36.87
N CYS A 79 22.75 -13.28 36.05
CA CYS A 79 22.22 -14.64 35.92
C CYS A 79 22.64 -15.45 37.15
N GLY A 80 21.73 -16.26 37.68
CA GLY A 80 21.98 -17.07 38.87
C GLY A 80 20.86 -18.08 39.12
N ALA A 81 20.77 -19.10 38.27
CA ALA A 81 19.90 -20.24 38.50
C ALA A 81 20.57 -21.27 39.42
N LEU A 82 19.77 -21.95 40.27
CA LEU A 82 19.75 -23.41 40.53
C LEU A 82 18.71 -23.70 41.67
N PRO A 83 18.25 -24.96 41.88
CA PRO A 83 16.84 -25.23 42.21
C PRO A 83 16.59 -25.89 43.58
N GLY A 84 15.31 -26.07 43.96
CA GLY A 84 14.94 -27.11 44.95
C GLY A 84 13.58 -26.99 45.65
N THR A 85 12.62 -27.84 45.25
CA THR A 85 11.50 -28.44 46.05
C THR A 85 10.41 -27.57 46.73
N PRO A 86 9.12 -28.02 46.74
CA PRO A 86 7.99 -27.34 47.40
C PRO A 86 7.54 -27.97 48.74
N PRO A 87 6.74 -27.26 49.57
CA PRO A 87 5.92 -27.84 50.64
C PRO A 87 4.39 -27.76 50.35
N PRO A 88 3.53 -28.47 51.13
CA PRO A 88 2.22 -28.95 50.66
C PRO A 88 0.97 -28.23 51.20
N PHE A 89 -0.19 -28.73 50.75
CA PHE A 89 -1.57 -28.44 51.14
C PHE A 89 -1.83 -28.12 52.64
N GLY A 90 -2.75 -27.18 52.91
CA GLY A 90 -3.84 -27.46 53.86
C GLY A 90 -4.43 -26.34 54.74
N VAL A 91 -5.67 -25.94 54.40
CA VAL A 91 -6.83 -25.79 55.32
C VAL A 91 -7.12 -24.45 56.08
N LEU A 92 -8.40 -24.04 55.98
CA LEU A 92 -9.26 -23.14 56.80
C LEU A 92 -9.36 -21.61 56.57
N TRP A 93 -10.62 -21.18 56.37
CA TRP A 93 -11.24 -19.82 56.32
C TRP A 93 -11.35 -19.27 57.79
N PRO A 94 -11.54 -17.94 58.10
CA PRO A 94 -12.68 -17.21 57.52
C PRO A 94 -12.61 -15.70 57.19
N SER A 95 -13.21 -15.38 56.03
CA SER A 95 -14.06 -14.23 55.69
C SER A 95 -13.74 -12.79 56.14
N THR A 96 -13.47 -11.92 55.16
CA THR A 96 -14.09 -10.57 55.08
C THR A 96 -14.39 -10.17 53.62
N ARG A 97 -15.41 -9.33 53.45
CA ARG A 97 -16.19 -9.02 52.23
C ARG A 97 -15.43 -8.30 51.09
N SER A 98 -15.93 -8.53 49.86
CA SER A 98 -16.03 -7.59 48.70
C SER A 98 -14.71 -7.05 48.11
N THR A 99 -14.47 -7.05 46.79
CA THR A 99 -15.38 -6.93 45.65
C THR A 99 -15.06 -7.90 44.51
N SER A 100 -16.08 -8.46 43.86
CA SER A 100 -15.95 -9.33 42.69
C SER A 100 -15.60 -8.53 41.42
N ILE A 101 -14.54 -8.93 40.71
CA ILE A 101 -14.45 -8.75 39.25
C ILE A 101 -14.67 -10.13 38.65
N MET A 102 -15.83 -10.32 38.02
CA MET A 102 -16.14 -11.55 37.29
C MET A 102 -15.36 -11.60 35.98
N SER A 103 -14.82 -12.77 35.67
CA SER A 103 -14.41 -13.11 34.30
C SER A 103 -15.60 -12.99 33.35
N ILE A 104 -15.40 -12.25 32.26
CA ILE A 104 -16.21 -12.30 31.05
C ILE A 104 -15.24 -12.83 29.98
N GLY A 105 -15.46 -13.97 29.32
CA GLY A 105 -16.73 -14.62 29.02
C GLY A 105 -17.01 -14.42 27.53
N CYS A 106 -16.62 -15.39 26.71
CA CYS A 106 -16.60 -15.25 25.26
C CYS A 106 -17.99 -14.97 24.63
N CYS A 107 -17.97 -14.28 23.48
CA CYS A 107 -19.04 -14.21 22.49
C CYS A 107 -20.36 -13.50 22.90
N ASP A 108 -20.48 -12.21 22.53
CA ASP A 108 -21.79 -11.57 22.26
C ASP A 108 -21.83 -10.92 20.85
N PRO A 109 -22.31 -11.64 19.81
CA PRO A 109 -22.50 -11.10 18.46
C PRO A 109 -23.57 -9.98 18.36
N ALA A 110 -24.38 -9.73 19.39
CA ALA A 110 -25.42 -8.71 19.37
C ALA A 110 -24.93 -7.29 19.74
N ALA A 111 -23.68 -7.15 20.20
CA ALA A 111 -23.08 -5.84 20.46
C ALA A 111 -22.76 -5.07 19.16
N TRP A 112 -22.32 -5.78 18.11
CA TRP A 112 -21.84 -5.16 16.86
C TRP A 112 -22.99 -4.70 15.94
N ARG A 113 -24.08 -5.50 15.84
CA ARG A 113 -25.26 -5.19 15.00
C ARG A 113 -25.98 -3.87 15.35
N ARG A 114 -25.69 -3.29 16.51
CA ARG A 114 -26.27 -2.01 16.98
C ARG A 114 -25.49 -0.75 16.59
N ARG A 115 -24.32 -0.86 15.94
CA ARG A 115 -23.52 0.32 15.52
C ARG A 115 -23.58 0.66 14.02
N VAL A 116 -24.00 -0.26 13.14
CA VAL A 116 -23.89 -0.08 11.68
C VAL A 116 -25.23 0.23 10.98
N SER A 117 -26.36 0.12 11.67
CA SER A 117 -27.72 0.29 11.10
C SER A 117 -28.35 1.67 11.36
N ARG A 118 -27.67 2.76 10.98
CA ARG A 118 -28.27 4.12 10.93
C ARG A 118 -27.91 4.92 9.68
N ARG A 119 -28.35 4.44 8.50
CA ARG A 119 -28.69 5.27 7.33
C ARG A 119 -29.47 4.48 6.28
N ARG A 120 -30.81 4.50 6.35
CA ARG A 120 -31.69 4.45 5.16
C ARG A 120 -33.13 4.84 5.49
N LEU A 121 -33.69 5.64 4.59
CA LEU A 121 -35.12 5.76 4.24
C LEU A 121 -36.11 6.20 5.33
N MET A 122 -36.47 7.49 5.29
CA MET A 122 -37.86 7.89 5.56
C MET A 122 -38.68 7.75 4.27
N VAL A 123 -39.67 6.86 4.27
CA VAL A 123 -40.80 6.90 3.33
C VAL A 123 -42.08 6.63 4.09
N GLY A 124 -43.04 7.55 3.99
CA GLY A 124 -44.41 7.44 4.47
C GLY A 124 -45.06 8.83 4.39
N GLY A 125 -46.25 9.03 3.82
CA GLY A 125 -47.11 8.07 3.12
C GLY A 125 -48.58 8.48 3.17
N ALA A 126 -49.11 9.08 2.10
CA ALA A 126 -50.52 9.28 1.78
C ALA A 126 -50.61 9.95 0.38
N GLY A 127 -51.53 9.65 -0.54
CA GLY A 127 -52.60 8.65 -0.56
C GLY A 127 -53.44 8.79 -1.85
N ILE A 128 -54.68 8.30 -1.83
CA ILE A 128 -55.74 8.40 -2.87
C ILE A 128 -55.67 7.35 -4.00
N ALA A 129 -56.85 6.85 -4.40
CA ALA A 129 -57.07 5.71 -5.28
C ALA A 129 -58.16 5.96 -6.35
N ALA A 130 -58.04 5.30 -7.51
CA ALA A 130 -59.09 4.90 -8.47
C ALA A 130 -58.42 4.01 -9.55
N LEU A 131 -58.80 2.73 -9.79
CA LEU A 131 -59.91 2.25 -10.65
C LEU A 131 -59.81 2.80 -12.10
N VAL A 132 -59.71 2.03 -13.22
CA VAL A 132 -60.57 0.91 -13.70
C VAL A 132 -59.90 0.07 -14.84
N LEU A 133 -60.07 -1.27 -14.78
CA LEU A 133 -60.19 -2.34 -15.83
C LEU A 133 -59.74 -2.14 -17.31
N ASN A 134 -58.88 -3.05 -17.86
CA ASN A 134 -59.25 -4.19 -18.77
C ASN A 134 -58.12 -4.75 -19.72
N ALA A 135 -57.90 -6.09 -19.66
CA ALA A 135 -57.43 -7.02 -20.73
C ALA A 135 -56.02 -6.87 -21.40
N PRO A 136 -55.50 -7.89 -22.13
CA PRO A 136 -55.39 -9.34 -21.86
C PRO A 136 -53.90 -9.85 -21.96
N PRO A 137 -53.59 -11.15 -21.70
CA PRO A 137 -52.19 -11.58 -21.57
C PRO A 137 -51.55 -12.13 -22.86
N ARG A 138 -50.31 -11.73 -23.15
CA ARG A 138 -49.20 -12.54 -23.72
C ARG A 138 -48.01 -11.65 -24.10
N LEU A 139 -46.88 -11.84 -23.42
CA LEU A 139 -45.56 -11.84 -24.06
C LEU A 139 -44.58 -12.57 -23.14
N ARG A 140 -43.86 -13.55 -23.71
CA ARG A 140 -42.76 -14.23 -23.02
C ARG A 140 -41.59 -13.25 -22.95
N LEU A 141 -41.28 -12.72 -21.76
CA LEU A 141 -39.89 -12.42 -21.44
C LEU A 141 -39.30 -13.66 -20.77
N GLY A 142 -38.12 -14.08 -21.24
CA GLY A 142 -37.45 -15.23 -20.68
C GLY A 142 -37.10 -14.98 -19.22
N ALA A 143 -37.25 -16.02 -18.40
CA ALA A 143 -36.42 -16.12 -17.22
C ALA A 143 -34.97 -16.14 -17.72
N ALA A 144 -34.21 -15.08 -17.45
CA ALA A 144 -32.77 -15.18 -17.49
C ALA A 144 -32.40 -16.25 -16.47
N GLN A 145 -31.93 -17.41 -16.94
CA GLN A 145 -31.45 -18.44 -16.03
C GLN A 145 -30.28 -17.84 -15.26
N GLU A 146 -30.33 -17.95 -13.93
CA GLU A 146 -29.19 -17.73 -13.06
C GLU A 146 -28.15 -18.83 -13.32
N GLY A 147 -27.43 -18.68 -14.44
CA GLY A 147 -26.20 -19.40 -14.72
C GLY A 147 -25.13 -18.88 -13.78
N THR A 148 -25.22 -19.22 -12.50
CA THR A 148 -24.04 -19.20 -11.63
C THR A 148 -23.06 -20.18 -12.26
N PRO A 149 -21.90 -19.75 -12.79
CA PRO A 149 -20.96 -20.70 -13.36
C PRO A 149 -20.60 -21.71 -12.28
N VAL A 150 -20.71 -22.99 -12.62
CA VAL A 150 -20.40 -24.08 -11.70
C VAL A 150 -18.93 -23.95 -11.36
N ALA A 151 -18.63 -23.59 -10.12
CA ALA A 151 -17.26 -23.49 -9.64
C ALA A 151 -16.53 -24.80 -9.97
N SER A 152 -15.38 -24.69 -10.63
CA SER A 152 -14.51 -25.84 -10.92
C SER A 152 -14.28 -26.63 -9.62
N PRO A 153 -14.34 -27.97 -9.64
CA PRO A 153 -14.14 -28.76 -8.44
C PRO A 153 -12.78 -28.46 -7.83
N VAL A 154 -12.79 -27.95 -6.59
CA VAL A 154 -11.59 -27.54 -5.85
C VAL A 154 -10.60 -28.72 -5.77
N PRO A 155 -9.29 -28.52 -6.05
CA PRO A 155 -8.29 -29.56 -5.90
C PRO A 155 -8.29 -30.13 -4.48
N ALA A 156 -8.35 -31.46 -4.36
CA ALA A 156 -8.28 -32.14 -3.06
C ALA A 156 -6.92 -31.86 -2.40
N GLY A 157 -6.91 -31.15 -1.26
CA GLY A 157 -5.68 -30.83 -0.53
C GLY A 157 -5.71 -29.54 0.29
N ARG A 158 -6.69 -28.65 0.07
CA ARG A 158 -6.88 -27.47 0.92
C ARG A 158 -7.48 -27.88 2.28
N VAL A 159 -6.91 -27.38 3.37
CA VAL A 159 -7.34 -27.65 4.76
C VAL A 159 -7.73 -26.32 5.42
N PRO A 160 -8.81 -26.24 6.21
CA PRO A 160 -9.15 -25.05 6.97
C PRO A 160 -8.09 -24.70 8.02
N ILE A 161 -7.56 -23.49 7.97
CA ILE A 161 -6.41 -23.06 8.79
C ILE A 161 -6.87 -22.17 9.95
N ARG A 162 -6.53 -22.57 11.17
CA ARG A 162 -6.29 -21.61 12.26
C ARG A 162 -4.83 -21.19 12.17
N VAL A 163 -4.57 -19.92 11.84
CA VAL A 163 -3.21 -19.38 11.72
C VAL A 163 -2.62 -19.23 13.13
N LEU A 164 -2.02 -20.30 13.63
CA LEU A 164 -1.22 -20.30 14.85
C LEU A 164 0.25 -20.03 14.54
N GLU A 165 0.73 -20.48 13.38
CA GLU A 165 2.11 -20.31 12.91
C GLU A 165 2.17 -19.50 11.60
N PRO A 166 3.26 -18.75 11.34
CA PRO A 166 3.40 -17.93 10.13
C PRO A 166 3.70 -18.74 8.86
N VAL A 167 3.98 -20.03 8.98
CA VAL A 167 4.27 -20.93 7.87
C VAL A 167 3.22 -22.04 7.86
N VAL A 168 2.42 -22.10 6.80
CA VAL A 168 1.32 -23.06 6.69
C VAL A 168 1.25 -23.58 5.26
N ASN A 169 1.26 -24.90 5.07
CA ASN A 169 1.16 -25.53 3.74
C ASN A 169 2.23 -25.01 2.74
N GLU A 170 3.49 -24.83 3.15
CA GLU A 170 4.56 -24.18 2.34
C GLU A 170 4.29 -22.69 1.98
N SER A 171 3.22 -22.10 2.49
CA SER A 171 2.84 -20.69 2.31
C SER A 171 3.26 -19.85 3.52
N PHE A 172 3.50 -18.56 3.29
CA PHE A 172 3.77 -17.59 4.35
C PHE A 172 2.51 -16.78 4.64
N VAL A 173 2.14 -16.71 5.92
CA VAL A 173 1.08 -15.85 6.43
C VAL A 173 1.69 -14.90 7.45
N ASN A 174 1.67 -13.61 7.16
CA ASN A 174 2.24 -12.62 8.07
C ASN A 174 1.51 -12.65 9.43
N PRO A 175 2.24 -12.60 10.56
CA PRO A 175 1.71 -12.53 11.91
C PRO A 175 0.65 -11.45 12.21
N LEU A 176 0.62 -10.37 11.43
CA LEU A 176 -0.36 -9.27 11.52
C LEU A 176 -1.61 -9.49 10.65
N ALA A 177 -1.70 -10.60 9.92
CA ALA A 177 -2.91 -10.97 9.19
C ALA A 177 -3.98 -11.53 10.14
N GLU A 178 -5.23 -11.10 9.97
CA GLU A 178 -6.36 -11.56 10.78
C GLU A 178 -7.20 -12.57 9.99
N VAL A 179 -7.30 -13.81 10.47
CA VAL A 179 -7.96 -14.91 9.74
C VAL A 179 -9.11 -15.51 10.55
N PHE A 180 -10.31 -15.48 9.99
CA PHE A 180 -11.57 -15.85 10.65
C PHE A 180 -12.41 -16.83 9.84
N GLY A 181 -12.93 -17.86 10.51
CA GLY A 181 -13.85 -18.83 9.93
C GLY A 181 -13.16 -19.93 9.12
N ASN A 182 -13.85 -20.41 8.08
CA ASN A 182 -13.34 -21.45 7.19
C ASN A 182 -12.48 -20.84 6.06
N VAL A 183 -11.20 -20.62 6.36
CA VAL A 183 -10.21 -20.08 5.43
C VAL A 183 -9.22 -21.18 5.04
N GLU A 184 -9.04 -21.34 3.73
CA GLU A 184 -8.18 -22.34 3.09
C GLU A 184 -7.09 -21.65 2.27
N ILE A 185 -5.82 -22.05 2.43
CA ILE A 185 -4.68 -21.47 1.71
C ILE A 185 -3.91 -22.60 1.01
N GLY A 186 -3.66 -22.42 -0.29
CA GLY A 186 -2.85 -23.30 -1.14
C GLY A 186 -1.37 -23.34 -0.72
N ARG A 187 -0.54 -23.92 -1.57
CA ARG A 187 0.93 -23.98 -1.38
C ARG A 187 1.63 -22.73 -1.90
N ARG A 188 2.80 -22.42 -1.35
CA ARG A 188 3.71 -21.32 -1.80
C ARG A 188 3.03 -19.96 -1.98
N SER A 189 1.98 -19.70 -1.21
CA SER A 189 1.18 -18.47 -1.26
C SER A 189 1.68 -17.44 -0.25
N TYR A 190 1.50 -16.17 -0.55
CA TYR A 190 1.97 -15.06 0.28
C TYR A 190 0.79 -14.24 0.82
N ILE A 191 0.58 -14.22 2.14
CA ILE A 191 -0.40 -13.34 2.80
C ILE A 191 0.35 -12.29 3.61
N ALA A 192 0.19 -11.02 3.25
CA ALA A 192 0.88 -9.89 3.85
C ALA A 192 0.28 -9.41 5.18
N GLY A 193 0.93 -8.43 5.81
CA GLY A 193 0.49 -7.86 7.09
C GLY A 193 -0.78 -7.03 6.99
N ASN A 194 -1.52 -6.94 8.09
CA ASN A 194 -2.76 -6.16 8.25
C ASN A 194 -3.91 -6.54 7.29
N THR A 195 -3.75 -7.61 6.52
CA THR A 195 -4.77 -8.22 5.67
C THR A 195 -5.76 -9.03 6.50
N ILE A 196 -7.05 -8.95 6.16
CA ILE A 196 -8.11 -9.65 6.86
C ILE A 196 -8.79 -10.64 5.91
N LEU A 197 -8.81 -11.91 6.30
CA LEU A 197 -9.50 -12.99 5.60
C LEU A 197 -10.67 -13.45 6.47
N TYR A 198 -11.91 -13.24 6.02
CA TYR A 198 -13.11 -13.58 6.78
C TYR A 198 -14.07 -14.46 5.98
N ALA A 199 -14.35 -15.65 6.49
CA ALA A 199 -15.45 -16.50 6.06
C ALA A 199 -16.52 -16.57 7.16
N ALA A 200 -17.75 -16.20 6.81
CA ALA A 200 -18.90 -16.32 7.71
C ALA A 200 -19.27 -17.80 7.97
N GLU A 201 -20.16 -18.03 8.94
CA GLU A 201 -20.68 -19.36 9.23
C GLU A 201 -21.35 -19.99 8.00
N GLY A 202 -20.95 -21.21 7.63
CA GLY A 202 -21.44 -21.90 6.44
C GLY A 202 -20.85 -21.42 5.11
N ARG A 203 -19.83 -20.54 5.13
CA ARG A 203 -19.08 -20.07 3.95
C ARG A 203 -17.67 -20.65 3.91
N ARG A 204 -17.01 -20.54 2.76
CA ARG A 204 -15.58 -20.80 2.56
C ARG A 204 -14.92 -19.60 1.89
N LEU A 205 -13.69 -19.29 2.32
CA LEU A 205 -12.77 -18.42 1.61
C LEU A 205 -11.55 -19.26 1.28
N SER A 206 -11.32 -19.53 -0.01
CA SER A 206 -10.21 -20.36 -0.47
C SER A 206 -9.25 -19.59 -1.38
N ILE A 207 -7.95 -19.72 -1.12
CA ILE A 207 -6.85 -19.11 -1.86
C ILE A 207 -6.02 -20.22 -2.50
N GLY A 208 -5.74 -20.13 -3.81
CA GLY A 208 -5.04 -21.17 -4.56
C GLY A 208 -3.52 -21.15 -4.44
N ASP A 209 -2.89 -22.14 -5.06
CA ASP A 209 -1.44 -22.30 -5.02
C ASP A 209 -0.75 -21.10 -5.69
N GLU A 210 0.44 -20.74 -5.18
CA GLU A 210 1.30 -19.65 -5.71
C GLU A 210 0.58 -18.31 -5.87
N SER A 211 -0.41 -18.03 -5.02
CA SER A 211 -1.17 -16.78 -5.02
C SER A 211 -0.66 -15.81 -3.96
N ASN A 212 -0.87 -14.51 -4.15
CA ASN A 212 -0.53 -13.49 -3.16
C ASN A 212 -1.74 -12.62 -2.78
N VAL A 213 -1.77 -12.21 -1.52
CA VAL A 213 -2.67 -11.19 -0.98
C VAL A 213 -1.82 -10.19 -0.22
N GLU A 214 -1.59 -9.05 -0.86
CA GLU A 214 -0.70 -7.97 -0.40
C GLU A 214 -1.29 -7.20 0.80
N ASP A 215 -0.55 -6.20 1.31
CA ASP A 215 -0.85 -5.53 2.59
C ASP A 215 -2.21 -4.84 2.65
N ASN A 216 -2.83 -4.87 3.83
CA ASN A 216 -4.09 -4.19 4.17
C ASN A 216 -5.34 -4.60 3.36
N CYS A 217 -5.28 -5.71 2.61
CA CYS A 217 -6.41 -6.26 1.83
C CYS A 217 -7.57 -6.77 2.71
N TYR A 218 -8.77 -6.85 2.13
CA TYR A 218 -9.97 -7.37 2.80
C TYR A 218 -10.70 -8.39 1.92
N LEU A 219 -10.71 -9.66 2.32
CA LEU A 219 -11.42 -10.73 1.61
C LEU A 219 -12.58 -11.24 2.47
N LEU A 220 -13.81 -11.20 1.94
CA LEU A 220 -15.05 -11.50 2.65
C LEU A 220 -15.92 -12.52 1.92
N ALA A 221 -16.09 -13.70 2.51
CA ALA A 221 -17.10 -14.67 2.13
C ALA A 221 -18.27 -14.63 3.13
N GLU A 222 -19.34 -13.89 2.83
CA GLU A 222 -20.52 -13.71 3.69
C GLU A 222 -21.79 -14.26 3.05
N GLU A 223 -22.18 -13.70 1.90
CA GLU A 223 -23.37 -14.11 1.15
C GLU A 223 -23.07 -15.34 0.27
N ARG A 224 -21.82 -15.44 -0.24
CA ARG A 224 -21.32 -16.53 -1.07
C ARG A 224 -19.88 -16.86 -0.66
N ASP A 225 -19.38 -18.00 -1.13
CA ASP A 225 -17.96 -18.32 -0.98
C ASP A 225 -17.09 -17.31 -1.75
N VAL A 226 -15.85 -17.14 -1.31
CA VAL A 226 -14.78 -16.51 -2.09
C VAL A 226 -13.84 -17.63 -2.51
N ASP A 227 -13.61 -17.79 -3.82
CA ASP A 227 -12.68 -18.79 -4.32
C ASP A 227 -11.70 -18.16 -5.30
N LEU A 228 -10.45 -18.04 -4.85
CA LEU A 228 -9.31 -17.72 -5.69
C LEU A 228 -8.68 -19.04 -6.15
N GLN A 229 -8.59 -19.20 -7.46
CA GLN A 229 -7.80 -20.25 -8.09
C GLN A 229 -6.30 -19.95 -7.93
N ASN A 230 -5.44 -20.67 -8.64
CA ASN A 230 -3.99 -20.54 -8.49
C ASN A 230 -3.47 -19.26 -9.16
N LEU A 231 -2.24 -18.87 -8.84
CA LEU A 231 -1.53 -17.77 -9.49
C LEU A 231 -2.28 -16.42 -9.45
N VAL A 232 -3.15 -16.22 -8.45
CA VAL A 232 -3.91 -14.97 -8.28
C VAL A 232 -3.07 -13.96 -7.50
N SER A 233 -2.98 -12.72 -7.99
CA SER A 233 -2.35 -11.62 -7.26
C SER A 233 -3.39 -10.60 -6.81
N VAL A 234 -3.50 -10.37 -5.50
CA VAL A 234 -4.44 -9.40 -4.89
C VAL A 234 -3.64 -8.25 -4.30
N GLY A 235 -3.53 -7.16 -5.07
CA GLY A 235 -2.66 -6.03 -4.79
C GLY A 235 -3.10 -5.17 -3.58
N HIS A 236 -2.16 -4.41 -3.02
CA HIS A 236 -2.31 -3.66 -1.76
C HIS A 236 -3.70 -3.00 -1.58
N GLN A 237 -4.32 -3.24 -0.42
CA GLN A 237 -5.64 -2.73 -0.03
C GLN A 237 -6.81 -3.11 -0.97
N ALA A 238 -6.65 -4.06 -1.89
CA ALA A 238 -7.77 -4.55 -2.68
C ALA A 238 -8.81 -5.29 -1.81
N ILE A 239 -10.05 -5.29 -2.28
CA ILE A 239 -11.21 -5.81 -1.57
C ILE A 239 -11.95 -6.80 -2.48
N ILE A 240 -12.13 -8.04 -2.02
CA ILE A 240 -12.82 -9.10 -2.76
C ILE A 240 -13.91 -9.70 -1.87
N GLU A 241 -15.16 -9.60 -2.32
CA GLU A 241 -16.35 -10.02 -1.58
C GLU A 241 -17.20 -10.99 -2.41
N ASN A 242 -17.52 -12.17 -1.86
CA ASN A 242 -18.47 -13.13 -2.44
C ASN A 242 -18.22 -13.48 -3.93
N ALA A 243 -16.95 -13.62 -4.35
CA ALA A 243 -16.54 -13.69 -5.75
C ALA A 243 -15.78 -14.98 -6.11
N VAL A 244 -15.93 -15.43 -7.36
CA VAL A 244 -15.19 -16.57 -7.93
C VAL A 244 -14.16 -16.03 -8.92
N ILE A 245 -12.89 -16.31 -8.66
CA ILE A 245 -11.74 -15.72 -9.35
C ILE A 245 -10.93 -16.82 -10.04
N GLY A 246 -10.77 -16.69 -11.36
CA GLY A 246 -10.05 -17.59 -12.23
C GLY A 246 -8.53 -17.59 -12.03
N GLU A 247 -7.88 -18.63 -12.55
CA GLU A 247 -6.43 -18.78 -12.47
C GLU A 247 -5.69 -17.63 -13.16
N PHE A 248 -4.53 -17.24 -12.63
CA PHE A 248 -3.66 -16.21 -13.20
C PHE A 248 -4.32 -14.82 -13.32
N THR A 249 -5.22 -14.46 -12.40
CA THR A 249 -5.89 -13.14 -12.33
C THR A 249 -5.08 -12.12 -11.51
N TYR A 250 -5.10 -10.84 -11.87
CA TYR A 250 -4.48 -9.75 -11.09
C TYR A 250 -5.50 -8.69 -10.67
N PHE A 251 -5.43 -8.24 -9.41
CA PHE A 251 -6.14 -7.08 -8.89
C PHE A 251 -5.14 -6.02 -8.45
N GLY A 252 -5.25 -4.81 -9.00
CA GLY A 252 -4.41 -3.69 -8.64
C GLY A 252 -4.79 -3.06 -7.32
N TYR A 253 -3.90 -2.21 -6.81
CA TYR A 253 -4.07 -1.44 -5.59
C TYR A 253 -5.48 -0.85 -5.44
N ARG A 254 -6.13 -1.12 -4.30
CA ARG A 254 -7.48 -0.62 -3.95
C ARG A 254 -8.60 -1.02 -4.93
N ALA A 255 -8.40 -2.02 -5.80
CA ALA A 255 -9.46 -2.59 -6.62
C ALA A 255 -10.57 -3.20 -5.74
N ARG A 256 -11.82 -3.17 -6.21
CA ARG A 256 -13.00 -3.64 -5.48
C ARG A 256 -13.80 -4.61 -6.33
N VAL A 257 -14.01 -5.83 -5.84
CA VAL A 257 -14.73 -6.88 -6.56
C VAL A 257 -15.80 -7.46 -5.64
N ARG A 258 -17.08 -7.35 -6.03
CA ARG A 258 -18.20 -7.84 -5.22
C ARG A 258 -19.19 -8.66 -6.04
N ASN A 259 -19.62 -9.81 -5.51
CA ASN A 259 -20.70 -10.63 -6.09
C ASN A 259 -20.48 -10.98 -7.57
N ALA A 260 -19.22 -11.09 -8.00
CA ALA A 260 -18.79 -11.17 -9.39
C ALA A 260 -18.06 -12.48 -9.70
N VAL A 261 -17.94 -12.78 -10.99
CA VAL A 261 -17.05 -13.83 -11.50
C VAL A 261 -15.98 -13.13 -12.32
N VAL A 262 -14.72 -13.48 -12.11
CA VAL A 262 -13.60 -12.94 -12.89
C VAL A 262 -12.90 -14.13 -13.52
N GLU A 263 -13.01 -14.29 -14.84
CA GLU A 263 -12.50 -15.46 -15.53
C GLU A 263 -10.97 -15.43 -15.68
N ASN A 264 -10.39 -16.58 -16.04
CA ASN A 264 -8.95 -16.81 -16.04
C ASN A 264 -8.18 -15.73 -16.81
N GLY A 265 -7.03 -15.35 -16.27
CA GLY A 265 -6.14 -14.37 -16.91
C GLY A 265 -6.60 -12.91 -16.81
N ALA A 266 -7.81 -12.59 -16.37
CA ALA A 266 -8.26 -11.18 -16.32
C ALA A 266 -7.38 -10.28 -15.41
N MET A 267 -7.49 -8.97 -15.61
CA MET A 267 -6.70 -7.97 -14.89
C MET A 267 -7.57 -6.77 -14.52
N VAL A 268 -7.73 -6.53 -13.22
CA VAL A 268 -8.54 -5.42 -12.69
C VAL A 268 -7.60 -4.34 -12.16
N MET A 269 -7.54 -3.18 -12.84
CA MET A 269 -6.55 -2.14 -12.53
C MET A 269 -6.86 -1.36 -11.24
N HIS A 270 -5.90 -0.55 -10.79
CA HIS A 270 -5.98 0.21 -9.54
C HIS A 270 -7.28 1.01 -9.41
N GLY A 271 -7.90 0.93 -8.23
CA GLY A 271 -9.16 1.58 -7.88
C GLY A 271 -10.38 1.23 -8.74
N ALA A 272 -10.27 0.28 -9.68
CA ALA A 272 -11.41 -0.17 -10.46
C ALA A 272 -12.41 -0.95 -9.58
N THR A 273 -13.68 -0.93 -9.96
CA THR A 273 -14.77 -1.61 -9.26
C THR A 273 -15.51 -2.53 -10.22
N VAL A 274 -15.73 -3.78 -9.79
CA VAL A 274 -16.46 -4.82 -10.52
C VAL A 274 -17.55 -5.35 -9.60
N GLU A 275 -18.82 -5.18 -9.97
CA GLU A 275 -19.96 -5.62 -9.16
C GLU A 275 -21.02 -6.36 -9.98
N GLY A 276 -21.37 -7.57 -9.56
CA GLY A 276 -22.54 -8.30 -10.08
C GLY A 276 -22.45 -8.80 -11.53
N VAL A 277 -21.25 -8.89 -12.10
CA VAL A 277 -20.98 -9.25 -13.51
C VAL A 277 -19.99 -10.42 -13.62
N THR A 278 -19.89 -11.00 -14.82
CA THR A 278 -18.76 -11.85 -15.23
C THR A 278 -17.77 -11.04 -16.05
N ILE A 279 -16.51 -10.95 -15.62
CA ILE A 279 -15.41 -10.40 -16.42
C ILE A 279 -14.86 -11.51 -17.33
N PRO A 280 -14.82 -11.33 -18.67
CA PRO A 280 -14.33 -12.34 -19.62
C PRO A 280 -12.85 -12.72 -19.38
N PRO A 281 -12.39 -13.89 -19.90
CA PRO A 281 -10.99 -14.29 -19.78
C PRO A 281 -10.08 -13.29 -20.48
N ASP A 282 -8.88 -13.11 -19.91
CA ASP A 282 -7.86 -12.17 -20.38
C ASP A 282 -8.36 -10.71 -20.58
N ALA A 283 -9.49 -10.30 -19.97
CA ALA A 283 -10.00 -8.94 -20.07
C ALA A 283 -9.32 -7.98 -19.07
N VAL A 284 -9.12 -6.73 -19.48
CA VAL A 284 -8.53 -5.67 -18.66
C VAL A 284 -9.58 -4.63 -18.26
N VAL A 285 -9.86 -4.52 -16.96
CA VAL A 285 -10.70 -3.45 -16.40
C VAL A 285 -9.83 -2.20 -16.17
N PRO A 286 -10.08 -1.05 -16.84
CA PRO A 286 -9.20 0.12 -16.76
C PRO A 286 -9.15 0.81 -15.38
N LEU A 287 -8.10 1.60 -15.15
CA LEU A 287 -7.88 2.39 -13.92
C LEU A 287 -9.12 3.22 -13.53
N GLY A 288 -9.64 2.96 -12.32
CA GLY A 288 -10.82 3.60 -11.74
C GLY A 288 -12.17 3.23 -12.38
N ALA A 289 -12.20 2.33 -13.36
CA ALA A 289 -13.43 2.00 -14.09
C ALA A 289 -14.49 1.35 -13.18
N GLN A 290 -15.77 1.58 -13.49
CA GLN A 290 -16.93 1.11 -12.73
C GLN A 290 -17.75 0.15 -13.61
N ILE A 291 -17.53 -1.16 -13.44
CA ILE A 291 -18.16 -2.23 -14.23
C ILE A 291 -19.29 -2.84 -13.39
N THR A 292 -20.53 -2.48 -13.72
CA THR A 292 -21.75 -2.85 -12.97
C THR A 292 -22.85 -3.44 -13.86
N THR A 293 -22.57 -3.59 -15.16
CA THR A 293 -23.47 -4.20 -16.14
C THR A 293 -22.68 -5.14 -17.05
N GLN A 294 -23.29 -6.26 -17.44
CA GLN A 294 -22.60 -7.26 -18.27
C GLN A 294 -22.13 -6.68 -19.61
N ALA A 295 -22.91 -5.77 -20.22
CA ALA A 295 -22.53 -5.09 -21.46
C ALA A 295 -21.26 -4.21 -21.33
N GLN A 296 -20.90 -3.74 -20.12
CA GLN A 296 -19.61 -3.08 -19.89
C GLN A 296 -18.47 -4.10 -19.82
N ALA A 297 -18.70 -5.26 -19.19
CA ALA A 297 -17.73 -6.33 -19.06
C ALA A 297 -17.42 -7.00 -20.41
N ASP A 298 -18.46 -7.25 -21.22
CA ASP A 298 -18.37 -7.82 -22.57
C ASP A 298 -17.62 -6.90 -23.56
N ALA A 299 -17.48 -5.62 -23.24
CA ALA A 299 -16.83 -4.60 -24.07
C ALA A 299 -15.41 -4.24 -23.62
N LEU A 300 -14.84 -4.97 -22.65
CA LEU A 300 -13.49 -4.72 -22.14
C LEU A 300 -12.40 -5.08 -23.16
N PRO A 301 -11.27 -4.36 -23.18
CA PRO A 301 -10.11 -4.73 -23.98
C PRO A 301 -9.44 -6.00 -23.43
N THR A 302 -8.80 -6.77 -24.31
CA THR A 302 -7.98 -7.93 -23.95
C THR A 302 -6.58 -7.50 -23.51
N LEU A 303 -5.94 -8.31 -22.65
CA LEU A 303 -4.56 -8.19 -22.21
C LEU A 303 -3.56 -8.08 -23.38
N THR A 304 -2.46 -7.38 -23.09
CA THR A 304 -1.24 -7.41 -23.90
C THR A 304 -0.23 -8.41 -23.36
N GLU A 305 0.84 -8.65 -24.13
CA GLU A 305 2.00 -9.43 -23.69
C GLU A 305 2.68 -8.76 -22.48
N THR A 306 2.82 -7.43 -22.49
CA THR A 306 3.41 -6.66 -21.38
C THR A 306 2.62 -6.79 -20.08
N ASP A 307 1.29 -6.80 -20.15
CA ASP A 307 0.44 -7.04 -18.96
C ASP A 307 0.66 -8.46 -18.41
N THR A 308 0.80 -9.44 -19.30
CA THR A 308 1.09 -10.84 -18.96
C THR A 308 2.48 -10.99 -18.30
N GLU A 309 3.49 -10.30 -18.82
CA GLU A 309 4.84 -10.25 -18.23
C GLU A 309 4.83 -9.62 -16.84
N PHE A 310 4.15 -8.48 -16.68
CA PHE A 310 3.99 -7.80 -15.39
C PHE A 310 3.36 -8.73 -14.34
N LYS A 311 2.26 -9.42 -14.70
CA LYS A 311 1.57 -10.36 -13.81
C LYS A 311 2.46 -11.52 -13.36
N ARG A 312 3.29 -12.08 -14.25
CA ARG A 312 4.28 -13.12 -13.89
C ARG A 312 5.32 -12.57 -12.92
N GLY A 313 5.87 -11.38 -13.20
CA GLY A 313 6.86 -10.74 -12.34
C GLY A 313 6.37 -10.54 -10.89
N VAL A 314 5.11 -10.15 -10.71
CA VAL A 314 4.48 -10.03 -9.38
C VAL A 314 4.39 -11.39 -8.66
N LEU A 315 4.06 -12.46 -9.36
CA LEU A 315 4.00 -13.82 -8.79
C LEU A 315 5.40 -14.34 -8.42
N ASP A 316 6.38 -14.18 -9.30
CA ASP A 316 7.77 -14.60 -9.10
C ASP A 316 8.39 -13.93 -7.86
N VAL A 317 8.15 -12.63 -7.68
CA VAL A 317 8.54 -11.90 -6.45
C VAL A 317 7.93 -12.56 -5.21
N HIS A 318 6.63 -12.80 -5.21
CA HIS A 318 5.92 -13.28 -4.02
C HIS A 318 6.27 -14.73 -3.64
N VAL A 319 6.45 -15.63 -4.62
CA VAL A 319 6.91 -17.01 -4.35
C VAL A 319 8.29 -16.99 -3.70
N GLU A 320 9.18 -16.08 -4.10
CA GLU A 320 10.49 -15.97 -3.46
C GLU A 320 10.43 -15.29 -2.08
N LEU A 321 9.56 -14.29 -1.88
CA LEU A 321 9.29 -13.71 -0.57
C LEU A 321 8.73 -14.76 0.42
N VAL A 322 7.92 -15.73 -0.01
CA VAL A 322 7.49 -16.86 0.85
C VAL A 322 8.70 -17.63 1.39
N ALA A 323 9.65 -17.96 0.53
CA ALA A 323 10.87 -18.67 0.94
C ALA A 323 11.74 -17.80 1.86
N GLY A 324 11.96 -16.53 1.51
CA GLY A 324 12.77 -15.59 2.28
C GLY A 324 12.21 -15.29 3.68
N TYR A 325 10.89 -15.04 3.79
CA TYR A 325 10.25 -14.83 5.09
C TYR A 325 10.16 -16.11 5.93
N THR A 326 9.98 -17.27 5.30
CA THR A 326 10.07 -18.57 5.99
C THR A 326 11.47 -18.80 6.56
N ALA A 327 12.52 -18.48 5.81
CA ALA A 327 13.90 -18.54 6.31
C ALA A 327 14.15 -17.55 7.47
N LEU A 328 13.71 -16.30 7.32
CA LEU A 328 13.81 -15.27 8.36
C LEU A 328 13.09 -15.68 9.66
N PHE A 329 11.90 -16.27 9.55
CA PHE A 329 11.16 -16.83 10.68
C PHE A 329 11.92 -17.97 11.37
N ASN A 330 12.45 -18.93 10.60
CA ASN A 330 13.19 -20.06 11.13
C ASN A 330 14.52 -19.64 11.81
N GLU A 331 15.15 -18.55 11.33
CA GLU A 331 16.38 -18.00 11.91
C GLU A 331 16.12 -17.15 13.18
N ARG A 332 15.11 -16.26 13.14
CA ARG A 332 14.94 -15.17 14.13
C ARG A 332 13.61 -15.19 14.89
N GLY A 333 12.73 -16.14 14.59
CA GLY A 333 11.42 -16.29 15.22
C GLY A 333 10.40 -15.21 14.83
N ARG A 334 9.22 -15.26 15.47
CA ARG A 334 8.06 -14.42 15.14
C ARG A 334 8.34 -12.92 15.20
N SER A 335 9.21 -12.46 16.10
CA SER A 335 9.55 -11.04 16.26
C SER A 335 10.23 -10.42 15.04
N ALA A 336 10.81 -11.21 14.12
CA ALA A 336 11.36 -10.69 12.86
C ALA A 336 10.29 -10.45 11.76
N LEU A 337 9.03 -10.74 12.06
CA LEU A 337 7.90 -10.64 11.12
C LEU A 337 6.87 -9.56 11.50
N GLU A 338 7.04 -8.95 12.69
CA GLU A 338 6.18 -7.93 13.29
C GLU A 338 6.98 -6.64 13.53
N GLY A 339 6.30 -5.49 13.60
CA GLY A 339 6.95 -4.20 13.91
C GLY A 339 8.06 -3.83 12.92
N VAL A 340 9.20 -3.35 13.44
CA VAL A 340 10.39 -2.96 12.67
C VAL A 340 11.35 -4.14 12.59
N SER A 341 11.70 -4.57 11.38
CA SER A 341 12.64 -5.70 11.17
C SER A 341 13.41 -5.56 9.85
N PRO A 342 14.47 -6.35 9.61
CA PRO A 342 15.12 -6.36 8.31
C PRO A 342 14.25 -7.05 7.25
N ASN A 343 14.60 -6.85 5.98
CA ASN A 343 14.03 -7.61 4.87
C ASN A 343 14.44 -9.11 4.95
N PRO A 344 13.61 -10.01 4.40
CA PRO A 344 14.06 -11.35 4.04
C PRO A 344 15.18 -11.29 2.98
N VAL A 345 15.98 -12.36 2.90
CA VAL A 345 16.97 -12.53 1.83
C VAL A 345 16.28 -13.03 0.57
N THR A 346 16.58 -12.38 -0.56
CA THR A 346 16.15 -12.77 -1.91
C THR A 346 17.32 -12.66 -2.91
N THR A 347 17.12 -13.12 -4.14
CA THR A 347 18.08 -13.09 -5.25
C THR A 347 18.39 -11.66 -5.71
N TRP A 348 17.46 -10.72 -5.52
CA TRP A 348 17.65 -9.29 -5.79
C TRP A 348 18.02 -8.47 -4.55
N ASN A 349 17.68 -8.96 -3.35
CA ASN A 349 18.06 -8.36 -2.06
C ASN A 349 18.84 -9.39 -1.21
N PRO A 350 20.13 -9.64 -1.55
CA PRO A 350 20.91 -10.77 -1.02
C PRO A 350 21.42 -10.58 0.42
N ALA A 351 21.11 -9.45 1.06
CA ALA A 351 21.52 -9.14 2.42
C ALA A 351 20.33 -8.57 3.22
N PRO A 352 20.10 -9.02 4.47
CA PRO A 352 19.14 -8.36 5.35
C PRO A 352 19.61 -6.94 5.66
N THR A 353 18.77 -5.94 5.41
CA THR A 353 19.00 -4.54 5.77
C THR A 353 17.96 -4.12 6.81
N ASP A 354 18.41 -3.64 7.97
CA ASP A 354 17.54 -3.12 9.03
C ASP A 354 17.08 -1.68 8.72
N PRO A 355 15.81 -1.32 9.01
CA PRO A 355 15.32 0.05 8.90
C PRO A 355 16.09 1.05 9.77
N ALA A 356 16.27 2.26 9.26
CA ALA A 356 16.91 3.37 9.96
C ALA A 356 15.89 4.48 10.28
N LEU A 357 15.45 4.54 11.54
CA LEU A 357 14.49 5.53 12.02
C LEU A 357 15.21 6.52 12.95
N ASP A 358 14.96 7.82 12.81
CA ASP A 358 15.45 8.83 13.76
C ASP A 358 14.79 8.65 15.14
N GLU A 359 15.47 9.13 16.20
CA GLU A 359 15.16 8.78 17.61
C GLU A 359 13.78 9.24 18.13
N ASP A 360 13.14 10.19 17.46
CA ASP A 360 11.84 10.76 17.82
C ASP A 360 10.69 10.35 16.88
N VAL A 361 10.93 9.41 15.96
CA VAL A 361 9.89 8.85 15.08
C VAL A 361 8.89 8.03 15.91
N VAL A 362 7.60 8.41 15.83
CA VAL A 362 6.52 7.74 16.57
C VAL A 362 5.78 6.75 15.67
N LEU A 363 5.84 5.46 16.01
CA LEU A 363 5.06 4.40 15.36
C LEU A 363 3.85 4.01 16.21
N ALA A 364 2.68 3.92 15.60
CA ALA A 364 1.46 3.43 16.24
C ALA A 364 1.36 1.88 16.21
N GLU A 365 0.27 1.35 16.77
CA GLU A 365 0.01 -0.09 16.82
C GLU A 365 -0.15 -0.71 15.42
N LEU A 366 0.30 -1.97 15.28
CA LEU A 366 0.22 -2.76 14.04
C LEU A 366 0.97 -2.15 12.83
N VAL A 367 1.84 -1.17 13.07
CA VAL A 367 2.79 -0.67 12.05
C VAL A 367 3.79 -1.76 11.69
N ARG A 368 4.07 -1.90 10.40
CA ARG A 368 5.07 -2.81 9.85
C ARG A 368 6.12 -2.00 9.09
N VAL A 369 7.40 -2.14 9.44
CA VAL A 369 8.52 -1.50 8.73
C VAL A 369 9.58 -2.55 8.39
N VAL A 370 9.95 -2.67 7.12
CA VAL A 370 10.81 -3.77 6.63
C VAL A 370 11.84 -3.30 5.62
N GLY A 371 13.10 -3.71 5.79
CA GLY A 371 14.17 -3.51 4.79
C GLY A 371 14.86 -2.16 4.92
N ASP A 372 15.46 -1.69 3.82
CA ASP A 372 16.09 -0.35 3.74
C ASP A 372 15.02 0.76 3.67
N VAL A 373 14.34 0.94 4.80
CA VAL A 373 13.40 2.03 5.06
C VAL A 373 14.10 3.07 5.92
N ARG A 374 14.01 4.33 5.54
CA ARG A 374 14.61 5.46 6.26
C ARG A 374 13.53 6.49 6.57
N ILE A 375 13.32 6.82 7.84
CA ILE A 375 12.32 7.80 8.26
C ILE A 375 13.01 8.89 9.09
N GLY A 376 12.97 10.11 8.57
CA GLY A 376 13.56 11.28 9.22
C GLY A 376 12.78 11.75 10.44
N ALA A 377 13.48 12.47 11.32
CA ALA A 377 12.99 12.93 12.61
C ALA A 377 11.68 13.73 12.58
N GLU A 378 11.05 13.82 13.74
CA GLU A 378 9.78 14.51 14.00
C GLU A 378 8.57 13.90 13.23
N SER A 379 8.72 12.68 12.71
CA SER A 379 7.70 12.01 11.88
C SER A 379 6.81 11.06 12.69
N THR A 380 5.57 10.87 12.24
CA THR A 380 4.57 9.99 12.88
C THR A 380 3.97 9.01 11.87
N VAL A 381 3.78 7.75 12.28
CA VAL A 381 3.20 6.69 11.46
C VAL A 381 1.96 6.10 12.15
N GLY A 382 0.79 6.23 11.51
CA GLY A 382 -0.51 5.80 12.01
C GLY A 382 -0.73 4.29 12.03
N GLN A 383 -1.85 3.85 12.61
CA GLN A 383 -2.10 2.44 12.90
C GLN A 383 -2.22 1.58 11.63
N ARG A 384 -1.76 0.32 11.68
CA ARG A 384 -1.84 -0.64 10.54
C ARG A 384 -1.14 -0.19 9.25
N THR A 385 -0.29 0.83 9.31
CA THR A 385 0.50 1.28 8.16
C THR A 385 1.66 0.32 7.88
N SER A 386 1.88 -0.01 6.61
CA SER A 386 2.95 -0.94 6.17
C SER A 386 3.94 -0.19 5.28
N ILE A 387 5.23 -0.29 5.59
CA ILE A 387 6.33 0.36 4.88
C ILE A 387 7.38 -0.69 4.57
N ARG A 388 7.46 -1.11 3.31
CA ARG A 388 8.11 -2.35 2.91
C ARG A 388 9.10 -2.15 1.75
N ALA A 389 10.38 -2.22 2.08
CA ALA A 389 11.51 -2.20 1.16
C ALA A 389 12.12 -3.61 0.96
N ASP A 390 11.27 -4.64 0.85
CA ASP A 390 11.67 -6.04 0.65
C ASP A 390 11.65 -6.51 -0.82
N ASP A 391 10.86 -5.87 -1.70
CA ASP A 391 11.01 -6.00 -3.15
C ASP A 391 11.85 -4.87 -3.76
N GLY A 392 11.27 -3.66 -3.88
CA GLY A 392 11.98 -2.43 -4.26
C GLY A 392 12.62 -1.71 -3.07
N THR A 393 13.79 -1.13 -3.28
CA THR A 393 14.63 -0.54 -2.22
C THR A 393 15.52 0.58 -2.76
N PRO A 394 15.78 1.68 -2.01
CA PRO A 394 15.27 1.96 -0.66
C PRO A 394 13.86 2.58 -0.66
N ILE A 395 13.28 2.73 0.52
CA ILE A 395 12.15 3.65 0.79
C ILE A 395 12.65 4.75 1.73
N VAL A 396 12.65 6.00 1.28
CA VAL A 396 13.14 7.16 2.03
C VAL A 396 11.99 8.13 2.28
N ILE A 397 11.79 8.49 3.54
CA ILE A 397 10.75 9.41 4.01
C ILE A 397 11.43 10.53 4.80
N GLY A 398 11.22 11.77 4.36
CA GLY A 398 11.83 12.97 4.95
C GLY A 398 11.34 13.29 6.36
N ARG A 399 11.89 14.37 6.93
CA ARG A 399 11.56 14.85 8.27
C ARG A 399 10.12 15.39 8.36
N ARG A 400 9.54 15.35 9.56
CA ARG A 400 8.22 15.91 9.90
C ARG A 400 7.09 15.34 9.03
N ALA A 401 7.23 14.09 8.59
CA ALA A 401 6.20 13.41 7.82
C ALA A 401 5.05 12.97 8.74
N ARG A 402 3.81 13.30 8.37
CA ARG A 402 2.59 12.79 9.00
C ARG A 402 1.98 11.73 8.09
N ILE A 403 2.28 10.47 8.40
CA ILE A 403 1.68 9.32 7.74
C ILE A 403 0.54 8.84 8.63
N GLU A 404 -0.68 8.84 8.12
CA GLU A 404 -1.86 8.40 8.86
C GLU A 404 -1.99 6.86 8.85
N SER A 405 -3.19 6.33 9.02
CA SER A 405 -3.44 4.91 9.28
C SER A 405 -3.70 4.12 7.99
N ARG A 406 -3.40 2.82 8.02
CA ARG A 406 -3.56 1.87 6.89
C ARG A 406 -2.84 2.28 5.60
N VAL A 407 -1.89 3.22 5.66
CA VAL A 407 -1.09 3.63 4.51
C VAL A 407 -0.19 2.46 4.10
N THR A 408 0.04 2.28 2.80
CA THR A 408 0.97 1.29 2.28
C THR A 408 2.05 1.97 1.45
N PHE A 409 3.30 1.81 1.84
CA PHE A 409 4.49 2.15 1.07
C PHE A 409 5.19 0.87 0.63
N HIS A 410 5.40 0.70 -0.67
CA HIS A 410 6.09 -0.47 -1.24
C HIS A 410 6.82 -0.05 -2.52
N GLY A 411 7.91 -0.74 -2.87
CA GLY A 411 8.58 -0.56 -4.16
C GLY A 411 8.52 -1.84 -4.97
N ILE A 412 8.41 -1.76 -6.30
CA ILE A 412 8.66 -2.92 -7.18
C ILE A 412 10.17 -3.14 -7.34
N ARG A 413 10.61 -4.39 -7.59
CA ARG A 413 12.01 -4.78 -7.83
C ARG A 413 12.77 -3.76 -8.70
N GLY A 414 13.91 -3.30 -8.20
CA GLY A 414 14.77 -2.33 -8.91
C GLY A 414 14.25 -0.88 -8.94
N SER A 415 13.12 -0.59 -8.28
CA SER A 415 12.62 0.75 -8.03
C SER A 415 12.87 1.20 -6.57
N ARG A 416 12.59 2.47 -6.29
CA ARG A 416 12.65 3.09 -4.97
C ARG A 416 11.41 3.96 -4.73
N VAL A 417 11.20 4.34 -3.47
CA VAL A 417 10.23 5.37 -3.07
C VAL A 417 10.99 6.48 -2.37
N ASP A 418 10.85 7.72 -2.83
CA ASP A 418 11.39 8.90 -2.15
C ASP A 418 10.28 9.87 -1.81
N VAL A 419 10.26 10.35 -0.57
CA VAL A 419 9.32 11.38 -0.08
C VAL A 419 10.09 12.47 0.66
N GLY A 420 9.86 13.72 0.28
CA GLY A 420 10.47 14.92 0.86
C GLY A 420 10.03 15.22 2.31
N GLU A 421 10.44 16.38 2.80
CA GLU A 421 10.10 16.86 4.14
C GLU A 421 8.66 17.41 4.22
N ASN A 422 8.10 17.40 5.43
CA ASN A 422 6.76 17.91 5.76
C ASN A 422 5.60 17.22 5.01
N ALA A 423 5.81 16.02 4.47
CA ALA A 423 4.78 15.29 3.75
C ALA A 423 3.60 14.90 4.67
N HIS A 424 2.37 15.03 4.15
CA HIS A 424 1.15 14.54 4.76
C HIS A 424 0.53 13.47 3.87
N VAL A 425 0.29 12.29 4.44
CA VAL A 425 -0.23 11.12 3.74
C VAL A 425 -1.43 10.57 4.51
N GLY A 426 -2.63 10.93 4.04
CA GLY A 426 -3.91 10.60 4.67
C GLY A 426 -4.25 9.11 4.73
N ASP A 427 -5.30 8.80 5.48
CA ASP A 427 -5.74 7.44 5.78
C ASP A 427 -5.93 6.59 4.50
N GLY A 428 -5.38 5.37 4.49
CA GLY A 428 -5.62 4.40 3.43
C GLY A 428 -4.96 4.70 2.08
N ASN A 429 -3.90 5.52 2.04
CA ASN A 429 -3.17 5.80 0.80
C ASN A 429 -2.24 4.64 0.39
N VAL A 430 -1.99 4.47 -0.91
CA VAL A 430 -0.98 3.56 -1.46
C VAL A 430 0.06 4.37 -2.23
N ILE A 431 1.29 4.40 -1.73
CA ILE A 431 2.44 5.07 -2.34
C ILE A 431 3.40 4.00 -2.85
N HIS A 432 3.37 3.74 -4.16
CA HIS A 432 4.09 2.62 -4.76
C HIS A 432 5.23 3.04 -5.69
N GLY A 433 6.41 2.46 -5.49
CA GLY A 433 7.60 2.69 -6.30
C GLY A 433 7.46 2.13 -7.73
N PRO A 434 8.15 2.73 -8.74
CA PRO A 434 8.98 3.93 -8.64
C PRO A 434 8.13 5.18 -8.40
N VAL A 435 8.50 5.99 -7.40
CA VAL A 435 7.87 7.29 -7.17
C VAL A 435 8.85 8.21 -6.46
N VAL A 436 8.86 9.48 -6.86
CA VAL A 436 9.61 10.55 -6.18
C VAL A 436 8.61 11.65 -5.84
N ILE A 437 8.56 12.04 -4.58
CA ILE A 437 7.63 13.02 -4.03
C ILE A 437 8.44 14.12 -3.32
N GLY A 438 8.21 15.37 -3.71
CA GLY A 438 8.88 16.56 -3.18
C GLY A 438 8.41 16.99 -1.79
N ASP A 439 8.86 18.17 -1.37
CA ASP A 439 8.57 18.74 -0.06
C ASP A 439 7.13 19.26 0.02
N ASN A 440 6.56 19.24 1.23
CA ASN A 440 5.20 19.72 1.54
C ASN A 440 4.09 19.04 0.71
N PHE A 441 4.34 17.80 0.26
CA PHE A 441 3.31 16.95 -0.34
C PHE A 441 2.13 16.74 0.62
N ASP A 442 0.92 16.77 0.09
CA ASP A 442 -0.29 16.67 0.89
C ASP A 442 -1.33 15.82 0.16
N SER A 443 -1.56 14.60 0.66
CA SER A 443 -2.60 13.71 0.14
C SER A 443 -3.72 13.54 1.15
N GLU A 444 -4.95 13.81 0.71
CA GLU A 444 -6.18 13.38 1.37
C GLU A 444 -6.31 11.84 1.29
N ASP A 445 -7.33 11.28 1.93
CA ASP A 445 -7.54 9.84 2.11
C ASP A 445 -7.71 9.04 0.80
N ASP A 446 -7.49 7.73 0.89
CA ASP A 446 -7.86 6.73 -0.12
C ASP A 446 -7.19 6.88 -1.52
N VAL A 447 -6.07 7.61 -1.59
CA VAL A 447 -5.29 7.93 -2.81
C VAL A 447 -4.35 6.80 -3.24
N VAL A 448 -4.14 6.65 -4.56
CA VAL A 448 -3.05 5.84 -5.16
C VAL A 448 -2.04 6.74 -5.85
N VAL A 449 -0.75 6.57 -5.57
CA VAL A 449 0.36 7.17 -6.33
C VAL A 449 1.32 6.06 -6.78
N TYR A 450 1.54 5.93 -8.10
CA TYR A 450 2.41 4.92 -8.71
C TYR A 450 3.04 5.45 -10.00
N ARG A 451 4.35 5.21 -10.20
CA ARG A 451 5.14 5.60 -11.40
C ARG A 451 5.27 7.11 -11.66
N ALA A 452 4.83 7.97 -10.74
CA ALA A 452 4.84 9.42 -10.92
C ALA A 452 6.08 10.10 -10.31
N THR A 453 6.45 11.25 -10.88
CA THR A 453 7.22 12.29 -10.18
C THR A 453 6.24 13.34 -9.67
N VAL A 454 6.34 13.70 -8.40
CA VAL A 454 5.49 14.70 -7.74
C VAL A 454 6.41 15.78 -7.21
N GLU A 455 6.38 16.97 -7.82
CA GLU A 455 7.15 18.14 -7.36
C GLU A 455 6.57 18.70 -6.05
N ASP A 456 7.25 19.72 -5.48
CA ASP A 456 6.91 20.30 -4.18
C ASP A 456 5.48 20.89 -4.14
N ASN A 457 4.92 21.01 -2.94
CA ASN A 457 3.65 21.71 -2.69
C ASN A 457 2.42 21.12 -3.43
N VAL A 458 2.52 19.92 -4.02
CA VAL A 458 1.41 19.23 -4.69
C VAL A 458 0.39 18.71 -3.68
N ARG A 459 -0.89 18.93 -3.99
CA ARG A 459 -2.02 18.33 -3.27
C ARG A 459 -2.71 17.26 -4.11
N ILE A 460 -2.92 16.08 -3.55
CA ILE A 460 -3.77 15.03 -4.14
C ILE A 460 -5.03 14.87 -3.27
N ARG A 461 -6.21 15.01 -3.87
CA ARG A 461 -7.48 14.99 -3.13
C ARG A 461 -8.11 13.59 -3.08
N ALA A 462 -9.09 13.41 -2.20
CA ALA A 462 -9.51 12.10 -1.73
C ALA A 462 -9.93 11.13 -2.87
N GLY A 463 -9.49 9.88 -2.77
CA GLY A 463 -9.81 8.82 -3.72
C GLY A 463 -9.22 8.98 -5.12
N ALA A 464 -8.32 9.95 -5.35
CA ALA A 464 -7.66 10.13 -6.64
C ALA A 464 -6.61 9.05 -6.93
N ILE A 465 -6.37 8.79 -8.21
CA ILE A 465 -5.44 7.78 -8.72
C ILE A 465 -4.45 8.46 -9.65
N VAL A 466 -3.19 8.49 -9.25
CA VAL A 466 -2.07 9.05 -10.01
C VAL A 466 -1.17 7.89 -10.39
N ALA A 467 -1.35 7.36 -11.61
CA ALA A 467 -0.73 6.10 -12.03
C ALA A 467 -0.21 6.18 -13.47
N GLY A 468 1.09 6.43 -13.63
CA GLY A 468 1.76 6.51 -14.94
C GLY A 468 3.04 7.35 -14.93
N ASP A 469 3.87 7.21 -15.97
CA ASP A 469 5.19 7.85 -16.08
C ASP A 469 5.08 9.34 -16.45
N PHE A 470 4.69 10.19 -15.48
CA PHE A 470 4.55 11.63 -15.68
C PHE A 470 4.91 12.45 -14.43
N THR A 471 5.06 13.75 -14.62
CA THR A 471 5.33 14.73 -13.55
C THR A 471 4.08 15.54 -13.22
N LEU A 472 3.63 15.46 -11.95
CA LEU A 472 2.79 16.48 -11.32
C LEU A 472 3.70 17.63 -10.89
N ARG A 473 3.49 18.82 -11.46
CA ARG A 473 4.37 19.97 -11.22
C ARG A 473 4.04 20.72 -9.93
N GLU A 474 4.96 21.57 -9.49
CA GLU A 474 4.86 22.32 -8.24
C GLU A 474 3.49 22.98 -8.05
N GLY A 475 2.90 22.81 -6.87
CA GLY A 475 1.63 23.43 -6.51
C GLY A 475 0.38 22.86 -7.22
N THR A 476 0.51 21.78 -8.00
CA THR A 476 -0.62 21.11 -8.67
C THR A 476 -1.63 20.57 -7.66
N ILE A 477 -2.93 20.70 -7.97
CA ILE A 477 -4.03 20.09 -7.21
C ILE A 477 -4.71 19.04 -8.09
N VAL A 478 -4.57 17.76 -7.71
CA VAL A 478 -5.33 16.66 -8.32
C VAL A 478 -6.74 16.62 -7.67
N PRO A 479 -7.85 16.76 -8.42
CA PRO A 479 -9.21 16.75 -7.85
C PRO A 479 -9.60 15.42 -7.18
N GLU A 480 -10.64 15.45 -6.35
CA GLU A 480 -11.25 14.24 -5.77
C GLU A 480 -11.61 13.24 -6.87
N GLN A 481 -11.33 11.95 -6.63
CA GLN A 481 -11.66 10.84 -7.54
C GLN A 481 -11.08 10.96 -8.95
N ALA A 482 -10.18 11.93 -9.22
CA ALA A 482 -9.56 12.09 -10.52
C ALA A 482 -8.59 10.94 -10.79
N VAL A 483 -8.59 10.45 -12.03
CA VAL A 483 -7.62 9.44 -12.48
C VAL A 483 -6.71 10.07 -13.52
N VAL A 484 -5.43 10.20 -13.17
CA VAL A 484 -4.38 10.84 -13.98
C VAL A 484 -3.39 9.75 -14.41
N ARG A 485 -3.23 9.60 -15.72
CA ARG A 485 -2.50 8.49 -16.36
C ARG A 485 -1.37 8.98 -17.27
N THR A 486 -1.50 10.22 -17.77
CA THR A 486 -0.64 10.81 -18.79
C THR A 486 -0.15 12.20 -18.39
N GLN A 487 0.96 12.61 -19.01
CA GLN A 487 1.50 13.95 -18.83
C GLN A 487 0.56 15.05 -19.37
N GLU A 488 -0.32 14.74 -20.33
CA GLU A 488 -1.33 15.68 -20.84
C GLU A 488 -2.40 15.96 -19.79
N GLU A 489 -3.01 14.91 -19.21
CA GLU A 489 -3.95 15.04 -18.10
C GLU A 489 -3.30 15.81 -16.92
N ALA A 490 -2.06 15.46 -16.55
CA ALA A 490 -1.31 16.13 -15.50
C ALA A 490 -1.02 17.62 -15.78
N ASN A 491 -0.80 18.01 -17.04
CA ASN A 491 -0.59 19.41 -17.43
C ASN A 491 -1.90 20.22 -17.42
N ALA A 492 -3.06 19.58 -17.54
CA ALA A 492 -4.37 20.24 -17.51
C ALA A 492 -4.90 20.51 -16.09
N LEU A 493 -4.25 19.99 -15.04
CA LEU A 493 -4.66 20.17 -13.66
C LEU A 493 -4.42 21.60 -13.15
N PRO A 494 -5.27 22.13 -12.26
CA PRO A 494 -5.08 23.43 -11.64
C PRO A 494 -3.83 23.45 -10.74
N ARG A 495 -3.22 24.62 -10.60
CA ARG A 495 -2.11 24.89 -9.67
C ARG A 495 -2.43 26.08 -8.76
N ARG A 496 -1.77 26.15 -7.62
CA ARG A 496 -1.93 27.21 -6.60
C ARG A 496 -1.18 28.50 -6.94
#